data_AF-A0AAW5EV86-F1
#
_entry.id   AF-A0AAW5EV86-F1
#
_cell.length_a   1.000
_cell.length_b   1.000
_cell.length_c   1.000
_cell.angle_alpha   90.00
_cell.angle_beta   90.00
_cell.angle_gamma   90.00
#
_symmetry.space_group_name_H-M   'P 1'
#
loop_
_entity.id
_entity.type
_entity.pdbx_description
1 polymer ?
#
loop_
_entity_poly.entity_id
_entity_poly.type
_entity_poly.pdbx_seq_one_letter_code
_entity_poly.pdbx_strand_id
1 'polypeptide(L)'
;FNEITKSAIKTAMAHPRALAFPLIAAYLARRALDYLVGFTLSPVLWRKLPGSRSAGRVQSVALRLICEREAEIEVFKPREYWSVIARMTTPAGLPFTARLTHLDGHKLDQFDLNDEAGAMRAKAAVEAGDFSVARVE
;
A
#
# COMPACT_ATOMS: atom_id res chain seq x y z
N PHE A 1 8.28 25.40 -24.92
CA PHE A 1 7.94 24.06 -25.45
C PHE A 1 7.97 23.06 -24.32
N ASN A 2 7.19 21.99 -24.42
CA ASN A 2 7.11 20.85 -23.49
C ASN A 2 7.33 19.50 -24.21
N GLU A 3 7.57 19.54 -25.52
CA GLU A 3 7.89 18.40 -26.37
C GLU A 3 9.02 18.80 -27.35
N ILE A 4 9.73 17.80 -27.90
CA ILE A 4 10.87 18.01 -28.80
C ILE A 4 10.47 17.60 -30.22
N THR A 5 9.63 18.43 -30.86
CA THR A 5 9.20 18.27 -32.27
C THR A 5 9.65 19.45 -33.12
N LYS A 6 9.86 19.23 -34.43
CA LYS A 6 10.32 20.30 -35.35
C LYS A 6 9.40 21.51 -35.33
N SER A 7 8.08 21.30 -35.27
CA SER A 7 7.07 22.36 -35.15
C SER A 7 7.17 23.08 -33.80
N ALA A 8 7.18 22.35 -32.68
CA ALA A 8 7.22 22.95 -31.34
C ALA A 8 8.47 23.81 -31.10
N ILE A 9 9.63 23.37 -31.59
CA ILE A 9 10.88 24.14 -31.49
C ILE A 9 10.80 25.42 -32.33
N LYS A 10 10.36 25.34 -33.58
CA LYS A 10 10.19 26.52 -34.45
C LYS A 10 9.22 27.53 -33.84
N THR A 11 8.09 27.08 -33.33
CA THR A 11 7.08 27.94 -32.69
C THR A 11 7.63 28.62 -31.44
N ALA A 12 8.39 27.91 -30.61
CA ALA A 12 8.96 28.48 -29.39
C ALA A 12 10.08 29.50 -29.66
N MET A 13 10.87 29.30 -30.73
CA MET A 13 11.87 30.28 -31.15
C MET A 13 11.22 31.55 -31.72
N ALA A 14 10.10 31.40 -32.42
CA ALA A 14 9.31 32.54 -32.92
C ALA A 14 8.61 33.33 -31.78
N HIS A 15 8.29 32.68 -30.66
CA HIS A 15 7.58 33.27 -29.52
C HIS A 15 8.36 33.06 -28.21
N PRO A 16 9.51 33.75 -28.02
CA PRO A 16 10.27 33.64 -26.79
C PRO A 16 9.48 34.21 -25.61
N ARG A 17 9.61 33.57 -24.45
CA ARG A 17 9.06 34.08 -23.18
C ARG A 17 10.12 34.81 -22.39
N ALA A 18 9.71 35.82 -21.62
CA ALA A 18 10.56 36.45 -20.63
C ALA A 18 10.94 35.45 -19.51
N LEU A 19 12.02 35.75 -18.79
CA LEU A 19 12.41 34.97 -17.62
C LEU A 19 11.35 35.12 -16.52
N ALA A 20 10.86 33.98 -16.03
CA ALA A 20 9.94 33.94 -14.91
C ALA A 20 10.71 34.00 -13.59
N PHE A 21 11.01 35.21 -13.11
CA PHE A 21 11.72 35.44 -11.84
C PHE A 21 11.12 34.69 -10.63
N PRO A 22 9.79 34.55 -10.47
CA PRO A 22 9.22 33.75 -9.39
C PRO A 22 9.67 32.28 -9.41
N LEU A 23 9.81 31.68 -10.60
CA LEU A 23 10.28 30.29 -10.74
C LEU A 23 11.77 30.16 -10.40
N ILE A 24 12.57 31.16 -10.79
CA ILE A 24 14.00 31.21 -10.46
C ILE A 24 14.19 31.35 -8.95
N ALA A 25 13.45 32.26 -8.31
CA ALA A 25 13.48 32.46 -6.87
C ALA A 25 13.07 31.20 -6.10
N ALA A 26 12.01 30.49 -6.55
CA ALA A 26 11.60 29.23 -5.96
C ALA A 26 12.70 28.14 -6.04
N TYR A 27 13.39 28.05 -7.19
CA TYR A 27 14.52 27.13 -7.35
C TYR A 27 15.67 27.49 -6.40
N LEU A 28 16.06 28.76 -6.32
CA LEU A 28 17.15 29.22 -5.45
C LEU A 28 16.81 29.00 -3.96
N ALA A 29 15.58 29.29 -3.55
CA ALA A 29 15.10 29.06 -2.20
C ALA A 29 15.18 27.57 -1.83
N ARG A 30 14.72 26.67 -2.71
CA ARG A 30 14.83 25.22 -2.49
C ARG A 30 16.28 24.77 -2.38
N ARG A 31 17.16 25.26 -3.27
CA ARG A 31 18.59 24.93 -3.25
C ARG A 31 19.25 25.39 -1.95
N ALA A 32 18.95 26.60 -1.49
CA ALA A 32 19.44 27.13 -0.22
C ALA A 32 18.93 26.30 0.96
N LEU A 33 17.64 25.95 0.98
CA LEU A 33 17.06 25.09 2.02
C LEU A 33 17.73 23.71 2.08
N ASP A 34 17.87 23.03 0.94
CA ASP A 34 18.46 21.69 0.90
C ASP A 34 19.95 21.74 1.32
N TYR A 35 20.68 22.82 0.99
CA TYR A 35 22.04 23.07 1.46
C TYR A 35 22.11 23.29 2.98
N LEU A 36 21.25 24.17 3.51
CA LEU A 36 21.21 24.47 4.95
C LEU A 36 20.90 23.21 5.76
N VAL A 37 19.91 22.42 5.34
CA VAL A 37 19.57 21.16 6.02
C VAL A 37 20.70 20.15 5.92
N GLY A 38 21.25 19.92 4.71
CA GLY A 38 22.30 18.93 4.51
C GLY A 38 23.58 19.27 5.29
N PHE A 39 24.04 20.51 5.23
CA PHE A 39 25.29 20.93 5.87
C PHE A 39 25.17 21.00 7.39
N THR A 40 24.03 21.46 7.94
CA THR A 40 23.88 21.59 9.40
C THR A 40 23.63 20.26 10.10
N LEU A 41 22.88 19.34 9.49
CA LEU A 41 22.55 18.07 10.14
C LEU A 41 23.63 16.99 9.95
N SER A 42 24.37 16.99 8.83
CA SER A 42 25.36 15.93 8.57
C SER A 42 26.44 15.81 9.67
N PRO A 43 27.00 16.91 10.23
CA PRO A 43 27.93 16.82 11.37
C PRO A 43 27.31 16.24 12.65
N VAL A 44 25.99 16.37 12.84
CA VAL A 44 25.29 15.72 13.95
C VAL A 44 25.19 14.22 13.71
N LEU A 45 24.83 13.81 12.49
CA LEU A 45 24.75 12.40 12.12
C LEU A 45 26.10 11.70 12.28
N TRP A 46 27.20 12.28 11.80
CA TRP A 46 28.53 11.67 11.92
C TRP A 46 28.96 11.44 13.37
N ARG A 47 28.59 12.35 14.29
CA ARG A 47 28.89 12.22 15.72
C ARG A 47 28.00 11.21 16.43
N LYS A 48 26.73 11.09 16.05
CA LYS A 48 25.73 10.26 16.73
C LYS A 48 25.58 8.86 16.12
N LEU A 49 25.91 8.70 14.85
CA LEU A 49 25.79 7.48 14.08
C LEU A 49 27.07 7.30 13.24
N PRO A 50 28.13 6.70 13.82
CA PRO A 50 29.38 6.44 13.10
C PRO A 50 29.11 5.63 11.83
N GLY A 51 29.64 6.09 10.69
CA GLY A 51 29.39 5.47 9.37
C GLY A 51 28.20 6.05 8.59
N SER A 52 27.41 6.95 9.20
CA SER A 52 26.40 7.72 8.46
C SER A 52 27.06 8.67 7.44
N ARG A 53 26.44 8.83 6.27
CA ARG A 53 27.02 9.62 5.16
C ARG A 53 26.48 11.04 5.11
N SER A 54 25.18 11.21 4.89
CA SER A 54 24.56 12.52 4.69
C SER A 54 23.14 12.58 5.24
N ALA A 55 22.75 13.76 5.69
CA ALA A 55 21.35 14.08 5.96
C ALA A 55 20.72 14.67 4.70
N GLY A 56 19.48 14.27 4.39
CA GLY A 56 18.75 14.81 3.26
C GLY A 56 17.29 15.04 3.62
N ARG A 57 16.80 16.27 3.45
CA ARG A 57 15.42 16.65 3.79
C ARG A 57 14.37 15.69 3.24
N VAL A 58 14.55 15.23 1.99
CA VAL A 58 13.64 14.30 1.32
C VAL A 58 14.04 12.84 1.56
N GLN A 59 15.33 12.53 1.44
CA GLN A 59 15.84 11.16 1.57
C GLN A 59 15.60 10.57 2.95
N SER A 60 15.78 11.36 4.01
CA SER A 60 15.58 10.91 5.39
C SER A 60 14.11 10.60 5.70
N VAL A 61 13.16 11.34 5.11
CA VAL A 61 11.72 11.04 5.24
C VAL A 61 11.35 9.77 4.48
N ALA A 62 11.87 9.60 3.26
CA ALA A 62 11.64 8.38 2.49
C ALA A 62 12.20 7.14 3.21
N LEU A 63 13.41 7.24 3.78
CA LEU A 63 14.00 6.17 4.59
C LEU A 63 13.14 5.87 5.82
N ARG A 64 12.68 6.91 6.52
CA ARG A 64 11.79 6.76 7.69
C ARG A 64 10.54 5.94 7.35
N LEU A 65 9.87 6.24 6.23
CA LEU A 65 8.66 5.50 5.83
C LEU A 65 8.93 4.01 5.59
N ILE A 66 10.08 3.67 5.02
CA ILE A 66 10.50 2.28 4.81
C ILE A 66 10.77 1.62 6.17
N CYS A 67 11.55 2.27 7.04
CA CYS A 67 11.86 1.74 8.37
C CYS A 67 10.61 1.57 9.23
N GLU A 68 9.64 2.50 9.16
CA GLU A 68 8.36 2.38 9.88
C GLU A 68 7.57 1.16 9.39
N ARG A 69 7.50 0.93 8.08
CA ARG A 69 6.85 -0.27 7.53
C ARG A 69 7.58 -1.56 7.92
N GLU A 70 8.92 -1.55 7.92
CA GLU A 70 9.68 -2.72 8.34
C GLU A 70 9.45 -3.02 9.82
N ALA A 71 9.43 -2.00 10.68
CA ALA A 71 9.12 -2.15 12.09
C ALA A 71 7.70 -2.70 12.33
N GLU A 72 6.71 -2.28 11.53
CA GLU A 72 5.35 -2.86 11.56
C GLU A 72 5.37 -4.37 11.21
N ILE A 73 6.19 -4.77 10.24
CA ILE A 73 6.35 -6.17 9.83
C ILE A 73 7.07 -6.98 10.92
N GLU A 74 8.14 -6.45 11.52
CA GLU A 74 8.90 -7.12 12.58
C GLU A 74 8.06 -7.44 13.82
N VAL A 75 7.14 -6.54 14.20
CA VAL A 75 6.25 -6.75 15.36
C VAL A 75 4.94 -7.46 15.00
N PHE A 76 4.71 -7.76 13.71
CA PHE A 76 3.50 -8.43 13.26
C PHE A 76 3.46 -9.87 13.81
N LYS A 77 2.43 -10.16 14.61
CA LYS A 77 2.16 -11.51 15.11
C LYS A 77 1.12 -12.18 14.20
N PRO A 78 1.51 -13.14 13.35
CA PRO A 78 0.55 -13.83 12.49
C PRO A 78 -0.48 -14.56 13.36
N ARG A 79 -1.74 -14.44 12.97
CA ARG A 79 -2.85 -15.15 13.60
C ARG A 79 -3.41 -16.12 12.58
N GLU A 80 -3.42 -17.39 12.97
CA GLU A 80 -4.06 -18.43 12.18
C GLU A 80 -5.57 -18.15 12.09
N TYR A 81 -6.11 -18.35 10.88
CA TYR A 81 -7.52 -18.37 10.64
C TYR A 81 -7.83 -19.21 9.41
N TRP A 82 -9.04 -19.74 9.37
CA TRP A 82 -9.52 -20.62 8.33
C TRP A 82 -10.77 -20.07 7.68
N SER A 83 -11.01 -20.47 6.44
CA SER A 83 -12.23 -20.16 5.71
C SER A 83 -12.75 -21.44 5.07
N VAL A 84 -14.05 -21.72 5.23
CA VAL A 84 -14.70 -22.83 4.55
C VAL A 84 -15.27 -22.32 3.23
N ILE A 85 -14.77 -22.89 2.13
CA ILE A 85 -15.17 -22.53 0.77
C ILE A 85 -15.84 -23.75 0.13
N ALA A 86 -17.07 -23.56 -0.34
CA ALA A 86 -17.87 -24.58 -1.00
C ALA A 86 -17.96 -24.30 -2.51
N ARG A 87 -17.76 -25.34 -3.33
CA ARG A 87 -18.07 -25.29 -4.76
C ARG A 87 -19.50 -25.82 -4.94
N MET A 88 -20.36 -24.94 -5.42
CA MET A 88 -21.81 -25.16 -5.51
C MET A 88 -22.22 -25.13 -6.98
N THR A 89 -23.37 -25.71 -7.28
CA THR A 89 -23.93 -25.72 -8.64
C THR A 89 -25.37 -25.25 -8.58
N THR A 90 -25.75 -24.36 -9.49
CA THR A 90 -27.14 -23.91 -9.63
C THR A 90 -28.03 -25.02 -10.20
N PRO A 91 -29.37 -24.92 -10.11
CA PRO A 91 -30.27 -25.86 -10.78
C PRO A 91 -30.05 -25.93 -12.31
N ALA A 92 -29.50 -24.87 -12.92
CA ALA A 92 -29.15 -24.83 -14.34
C ALA A 92 -27.78 -25.48 -14.66
N GLY A 93 -27.10 -26.08 -13.68
CA GLY A 93 -25.79 -26.72 -13.86
C GLY A 93 -24.59 -25.76 -13.86
N LEU A 94 -24.80 -24.46 -13.61
CA LEU A 94 -23.71 -23.48 -13.57
C LEU A 94 -22.97 -23.54 -12.22
N PRO A 95 -21.63 -23.71 -12.21
CA PRO A 95 -20.85 -23.75 -10.99
C PRO A 95 -20.59 -22.34 -10.42
N PHE A 96 -20.54 -22.24 -9.11
CA PHE A 96 -20.10 -21.04 -8.39
C PHE A 96 -19.43 -21.40 -7.06
N THR A 97 -18.73 -20.43 -6.47
CA THR A 97 -18.06 -20.62 -5.18
C THR A 97 -18.79 -19.83 -4.11
N ALA A 98 -19.09 -20.48 -2.99
CA ALA A 98 -19.65 -19.86 -1.81
C ALA A 98 -18.64 -19.94 -0.64
N ARG A 99 -18.64 -18.94 0.24
CA ARG A 99 -17.88 -18.96 1.49
C ARG A 99 -18.86 -19.04 2.66
N LEU A 100 -18.54 -19.85 3.66
CA LEU A 100 -19.27 -19.87 4.92
C LEU A 100 -19.15 -18.50 5.60
N THR A 101 -20.30 -17.89 5.91
CA THR A 101 -20.36 -16.58 6.59
C THR A 101 -21.07 -16.65 7.92
N HIS A 102 -21.88 -17.69 8.16
CA HIS A 102 -22.61 -17.89 9.41
C HIS A 102 -22.54 -19.36 9.79
N LEU A 103 -22.34 -19.65 11.07
CA LEU A 103 -22.32 -20.99 11.64
C LEU A 103 -23.02 -20.94 13.00
N ASP A 104 -23.87 -21.93 13.29
CA ASP A 104 -24.61 -22.03 14.56
C ASP A 104 -25.39 -20.75 14.95
N GLY A 105 -25.93 -20.05 13.95
CA GLY A 105 -26.70 -18.81 14.15
C GLY A 105 -25.84 -17.55 14.38
N HIS A 106 -24.52 -17.68 14.35
CA HIS A 106 -23.58 -16.56 14.52
C HIS A 106 -22.90 -16.22 13.20
N LYS A 107 -22.74 -14.91 12.94
CA LYS A 107 -21.92 -14.43 11.82
C LYS A 107 -20.45 -14.61 12.16
N LEU A 108 -19.71 -15.24 11.27
CA LEU A 108 -18.27 -15.47 11.42
C LEU A 108 -17.49 -14.20 11.05
N ASP A 109 -16.65 -13.73 11.97
CA ASP A 109 -15.57 -12.78 11.75
C ASP A 109 -14.28 -13.51 11.31
N GLN A 110 -13.28 -12.75 10.86
CA GLN A 110 -12.05 -13.27 10.26
C GLN A 110 -11.36 -14.35 11.11
N PHE A 111 -11.42 -14.25 12.44
CA PHE A 111 -10.67 -15.10 13.37
C PHE A 111 -11.56 -16.05 14.18
N ASP A 112 -12.83 -16.24 13.80
CA ASP A 112 -13.71 -17.15 14.54
C ASP A 112 -13.39 -18.62 14.29
N LEU A 113 -12.88 -18.94 13.09
CA LEU A 113 -12.27 -20.24 12.79
C LEU A 113 -10.75 -20.11 12.94
N ASN A 114 -10.26 -20.09 14.17
CA ASN A 114 -8.85 -19.84 14.49
C ASN A 114 -7.95 -21.09 14.50
N ASP A 115 -8.52 -22.29 14.34
CA ASP A 115 -7.77 -23.56 14.30
C ASP A 115 -8.35 -24.56 13.28
N GLU A 116 -7.53 -25.56 12.91
CA GLU A 116 -7.91 -26.60 11.96
C GLU A 116 -9.11 -27.42 12.46
N ALA A 117 -9.16 -27.74 13.76
CA ALA A 117 -10.21 -28.58 14.31
C ALA A 117 -11.60 -27.94 14.19
N GLY A 118 -11.71 -26.63 14.47
CA GLY A 118 -12.91 -25.83 14.29
C GLY A 118 -13.28 -25.69 12.83
N ALA A 119 -12.30 -25.44 11.95
CA ALA A 119 -12.52 -25.40 10.52
C ALA A 119 -13.07 -26.73 9.97
N MET A 120 -12.56 -27.87 10.44
CA MET A 120 -13.01 -29.20 10.04
C MET A 120 -14.40 -29.54 10.56
N ARG A 121 -14.76 -29.09 11.79
CA ARG A 121 -16.14 -29.19 12.29
C ARG A 121 -17.10 -28.36 11.45
N ALA A 122 -16.73 -27.11 11.13
CA ALA A 122 -17.52 -26.23 10.28
C ALA A 122 -17.71 -26.83 8.87
N LYS A 123 -16.65 -27.40 8.30
CA LYS A 123 -16.70 -28.13 7.02
C LYS A 123 -17.69 -29.29 7.08
N ALA A 124 -17.60 -30.14 8.11
CA ALA A 124 -18.49 -31.29 8.24
C ALA A 124 -19.96 -30.87 8.39
N ALA A 125 -20.24 -29.79 9.13
CA ALA A 125 -21.58 -29.21 9.25
C ALA A 125 -22.10 -28.69 7.90
N VAL A 126 -21.24 -28.07 7.09
CA VAL A 126 -21.58 -27.61 5.74
C VAL A 126 -21.84 -28.78 4.80
N GLU A 127 -21.02 -29.84 4.83
CA GLU A 127 -21.21 -31.03 3.97
C GLU A 127 -22.49 -31.82 4.31
N ALA A 128 -22.92 -31.79 5.56
CA ALA A 128 -24.15 -32.44 6.02
C ALA A 128 -25.41 -31.58 5.78
N GLY A 129 -25.26 -30.31 5.41
CA GLY A 129 -26.36 -29.36 5.28
C GLY A 129 -26.97 -29.31 3.88
N ASP A 130 -28.28 -29.06 3.82
CA ASP A 130 -28.96 -28.66 2.60
C ASP A 130 -29.01 -27.14 2.49
N PHE A 131 -28.78 -26.60 1.29
CA PHE A 131 -28.70 -25.17 1.04
C PHE A 131 -29.78 -24.69 0.08
N SER A 132 -30.42 -23.58 0.44
CA SER A 132 -31.32 -22.82 -0.42
C SER A 132 -30.84 -21.38 -0.55
N VAL A 133 -31.14 -20.74 -1.68
CA VAL A 133 -30.85 -19.31 -1.87
C VAL A 133 -31.80 -18.50 -1.00
N ALA A 134 -31.27 -17.80 0.01
CA ALA A 134 -32.07 -16.99 0.93
C ALA A 134 -32.40 -15.59 0.36
N ARG A 135 -31.47 -14.97 -0.37
CA ARG A 135 -31.61 -13.64 -0.96
C ARG A 135 -30.74 -13.51 -2.21
N VAL A 136 -31.25 -12.81 -3.23
CA VAL A 136 -30.51 -12.38 -4.42
C VAL A 136 -30.75 -10.88 -4.56
N GLU A 137 -29.69 -10.10 -4.79
CA GLU A 137 -29.73 -8.66 -5.08
C GLU A 137 -29.09 -8.37 -6.44
#